data_AF-A0A2M8P8X8-F1
#
_entry.id   AF-A0A2M8P8X8-F1
#
_cell.length_a   1.000
_cell.length_b   1.000
_cell.length_c   1.000
_cell.angle_alpha   90.00
_cell.angle_beta   90.00
_cell.angle_gamma   90.00
#
_symmetry.space_group_name_H-M   'P 1'
#
loop_
_entity.id
_entity.type
_entity.pdbx_description
1 polymer ?
#
loop_
_entity_poly.entity_id
_entity_poly.type
_entity_poly.pdbx_seq_one_letter_code
_entity_poly.pdbx_strand_id
1 'polypeptide(L)' 'MTFSIVAYDPQAQAWGVAVASKFLAAAAVVSWAQAGAGAVATQAFAK' A
#
# COMPACT_ATOMS: atom_id res chain seq x y z
N MET A 1 -1.64 -1.36 -15.74
CA MET A 1 -0.76 -2.26 -14.97
C MET A 1 -0.34 -1.50 -13.73
N THR A 2 -0.46 -2.15 -12.58
CA THR A 2 -0.18 -1.57 -11.26
C THR A 2 0.72 -2.55 -10.53
N PHE A 3 1.73 -2.02 -9.84
CA PHE A 3 2.61 -2.77 -8.97
C PHE A 3 2.51 -2.17 -7.57
N SER A 4 2.64 -2.99 -6.54
CA SER A 4 2.68 -2.51 -5.16
C SER A 4 3.57 -3.39 -4.30
N ILE A 5 4.11 -2.80 -3.23
CA ILE A 5 4.90 -3.50 -2.22
C ILE A 5 4.45 -3.06 -0.82
N VAL A 6 4.43 -4.02 0.10
CA VAL A 6 4.25 -3.80 1.54
C VAL A 6 5.53 -4.25 2.25
N ALA A 7 6.02 -3.46 3.19
CA ALA A 7 7.19 -3.79 3.99
C ALA A 7 6.97 -3.42 5.45
N TYR A 8 7.65 -4.13 6.34
CA TYR A 8 7.69 -3.87 7.78
C TYR A 8 9.11 -3.58 8.22
N ASP A 9 9.32 -2.48 8.95
CA ASP A 9 10.56 -2.18 9.64
C ASP A 9 10.43 -2.56 11.14
N PRO A 10 11.14 -3.60 11.62
CA PRO A 10 11.07 -4.01 13.01
C PRO A 10 11.77 -3.04 13.98
N GLN A 11 12.70 -2.19 13.52
CA GLN A 11 13.36 -1.20 14.38
C GLN A 11 12.44 -0.01 14.65
N ALA A 12 11.78 0.50 13.60
CA ALA A 12 10.81 1.59 13.71
C ALA A 12 9.41 1.13 14.13
N GLN A 13 9.15 -0.19 14.15
CA GLN A 13 7.83 -0.78 14.34
C GLN A 13 6.77 -0.20 13.39
N ALA A 14 7.17 0.03 12.14
CA ALA A 14 6.39 0.78 11.16
C ALA A 14 6.09 -0.06 9.91
N TRP A 15 4.90 0.18 9.34
CA TRP A 15 4.49 -0.40 8.07
C TRP A 15 4.61 0.64 6.95
N GLY A 16 5.12 0.20 5.80
CA GLY A 16 5.19 1.00 4.58
C GLY A 16 4.42 0.34 3.44
N VAL A 17 3.73 1.17 2.64
CA VAL A 17 3.07 0.74 1.40
C VAL A 17 3.49 1.68 0.27
N ALA A 18 3.87 1.13 -0.87
CA ALA A 18 4.15 1.89 -2.08
C ALA A 18 3.42 1.29 -3.29
N VAL A 19 2.95 2.16 -4.17
CA VAL A 19 2.18 1.80 -5.37
C VAL A 19 2.73 2.56 -6.58
N ALA A 20 3.01 1.83 -7.66
CA ALA A 20 3.37 2.38 -8.95
C ALA A 20 2.29 2.04 -9.98
N SER A 21 1.71 3.04 -10.62
CA SER A 21 0.67 2.85 -11.63
C SER A 21 0.73 3.93 -12.71
N LYS A 22 0.24 3.60 -13.90
CA LYS A 22 -0.02 4.61 -14.95
C LYS A 22 -1.22 5.50 -14.65
N PHE A 23 -2.06 5.12 -13.67
CA PHE A 23 -3.25 5.87 -13.29
C PHE A 23 -2.93 6.85 -12.17
N LEU A 24 -3.41 8.09 -12.32
CA LEU A 24 -3.18 9.16 -11.36
C LEU A 24 -3.80 8.81 -10.00
N ALA A 25 -3.07 9.12 -8.93
CA ALA A 25 -3.51 8.95 -7.54
C ALA A 25 -3.95 7.53 -7.15
N ALA A 26 -3.54 6.48 -7.87
CA ALA A 26 -3.90 5.09 -7.54
C ALA A 26 -3.54 4.68 -6.10
N ALA A 27 -2.44 5.23 -5.56
CA ALA A 27 -2.02 4.97 -4.19
C ALA A 27 -3.06 5.37 -3.13
N ALA A 28 -3.89 6.39 -3.39
CA ALA A 28 -4.91 6.85 -2.47
C ALA A 28 -6.07 5.85 -2.30
N VAL A 29 -6.29 4.98 -3.29
CA VAL A 29 -7.35 3.96 -3.25
C VAL A 29 -6.79 2.59 -2.85
N VAL A 30 -5.55 2.30 -3.26
CA VAL A 30 -4.92 0.99 -3.07
C VAL A 30 -4.27 0.86 -1.70
N SER A 31 -3.71 1.93 -1.14
CA SER A 31 -2.88 1.84 0.07
C SER A 31 -3.73 1.97 1.34
N TRP A 32 -3.60 1.02 2.24
CA TRP A 32 -4.17 1.09 3.59
C TRP A 32 -3.14 0.67 4.64
N ALA A 33 -3.10 1.39 5.76
CA ALA A 33 -2.27 1.05 6.91
C ALA A 33 -2.90 1.56 8.21
N GLN A 34 -2.75 0.78 9.28
CA GLN A 34 -3.18 1.16 10.62
C GLN A 34 -2.21 0.60 11.66
N ALA A 35 -1.85 1.45 12.65
CA ALA A 35 -1.00 1.05 13.77
C ALA A 35 -1.60 -0.14 14.54
N GLY A 36 -0.77 -1.13 14.85
CA GLY A 36 -1.18 -2.36 15.55
C GLY A 36 -1.98 -3.38 14.71
N ALA A 37 -2.43 -3.02 13.50
CA ALA A 37 -3.16 -3.92 12.61
C ALA A 37 -2.34 -4.37 11.39
N GLY A 38 -1.53 -3.48 10.81
CA GLY A 38 -0.68 -3.77 9.67
C GLY A 38 -0.94 -2.87 8.47
N ALA A 39 -0.54 -3.34 7.29
CA ALA A 39 -0.73 -2.63 6.02
C ALA A 39 -1.07 -3.59 4.88
N VAL A 40 -1.86 -3.08 3.93
CA VAL A 40 -2.35 -3.83 2.76
C VAL A 40 -2.34 -2.92 1.53
N ALA A 41 -2.03 -3.50 0.38
CA ALA A 41 -2.23 -2.89 -0.92
C ALA A 41 -3.36 -3.62 -1.67
N THR A 42 -4.59 -3.12 -1.59
CA THR A 42 -5.74 -3.76 -2.25
C THR A 42 -5.76 -3.40 -3.74
N GLN A 43 -5.35 -4.35 -4.58
CA GLN A 43 -5.33 -4.16 -6.03
C GLN A 43 -6.14 -5.26 -6.73
N ALA A 44 -7.39 -4.93 -7.01
CA ALA A 44 -8.22 -5.56 -8.03
C ALA A 44 -8.59 -4.48 -9.06
N PHE A 45 -9.35 -4.79 -10.10
CA PHE A 45 -9.96 -3.75 -10.94
C PHE A 45 -10.89 -2.91 -10.05
N ALA A 46 -10.35 -1.86 -9.43
CA ALA A 46 -11.09 -0.92 -8.64
C ALA A 46 -12.01 -0.15 -9.60
N LYS A 47 -13.30 -0.22 -9.34
CA LYS A 47 -14.31 0.54 -10.10
C LYS A 47 -14.32 1.99 -9.65
#